data_AF-A0AAU0YBM1-F1
#
_entry.id   AF-A0AAU0YBM1-F1
#
_cell.length_a   1.000
_cell.length_b   1.000
_cell.length_c   1.000
_cell.angle_alpha   90.00
_cell.angle_beta   90.00
_cell.angle_gamma   90.00
#
_symmetry.space_group_name_H-M   'P 1'
#
loop_
_entity.id
_entity.type
_entity.pdbx_description
1 polymer ?
#
loop_
_entity_poly.entity_id
_entity_poly.type
_entity_poly.pdbx_seq_one_letter_code
_entity_poly.pdbx_strand_id
1 'polypeptide(L)'
;MGEILALVEARLRTALGEPDARAAVTFLGTERIEVLRFVDGDVVRYATLGMSAQPMADPTAALADPVKGPRAELVLSVRAGLADTDKVLRGLAVLAASPQVEGLIVAPGASLDLGEPLWPGAPFSSVLVAESGGLVEDIELDEPMEPVRFLPLLPMTHNEAAWKRVRGAQELQERWLSHGTDLRDPLRASVALD
;
A
#
# COMPACT_ATOMS: atom_id res chain seq x y z
N MET A 1 -8.44 -16.64 -9.88
CA MET A 1 -8.27 -15.92 -8.60
C MET A 1 -7.16 -16.50 -7.72
N GLY A 2 -7.29 -17.76 -7.28
CA GLY A 2 -6.22 -18.43 -6.51
C GLY A 2 -4.88 -18.48 -7.25
N GLU A 3 -4.92 -18.59 -8.58
CA GLU A 3 -3.72 -18.53 -9.44
C GLU A 3 -3.02 -17.16 -9.41
N ILE A 4 -3.77 -16.04 -9.47
CA ILE A 4 -3.19 -14.69 -9.37
C ILE A 4 -2.52 -14.50 -8.01
N LEU A 5 -3.20 -14.88 -6.92
CA LEU A 5 -2.62 -14.74 -5.57
C LEU A 5 -1.37 -15.60 -5.38
N ALA A 6 -1.31 -16.80 -6.00
CA ALA A 6 -0.10 -17.62 -6.00
C ALA A 6 1.06 -16.95 -6.75
N LEU A 7 0.79 -16.32 -7.90
CA LEU A 7 1.79 -15.54 -8.65
C LEU A 7 2.27 -14.33 -7.86
N VAL A 8 1.36 -13.62 -7.19
CA VAL A 8 1.66 -12.47 -6.33
C VAL A 8 2.54 -12.87 -5.15
N GLU A 9 2.19 -13.94 -4.43
CA GLU A 9 3.00 -14.43 -3.32
C GLU A 9 4.40 -14.87 -3.81
N ALA A 10 4.47 -15.57 -4.94
CA ALA A 10 5.76 -15.96 -5.54
C ALA A 10 6.62 -14.74 -5.93
N ARG A 11 6.00 -13.69 -6.50
CA ARG A 11 6.68 -12.44 -6.85
C ARG A 11 7.19 -11.70 -5.62
N LEU A 12 6.37 -11.59 -4.57
CA LEU A 12 6.79 -11.01 -3.28
C LEU A 12 7.96 -11.78 -2.68
N ARG A 13 7.91 -13.11 -2.68
CA ARG A 13 9.01 -13.94 -2.16
C ARG A 13 10.29 -13.79 -2.95
N THR A 14 10.18 -13.72 -4.28
CA THR A 14 11.34 -13.51 -5.16
C THR A 14 12.01 -12.16 -4.90
N ALA A 15 11.22 -11.11 -4.68
CA ALA A 15 11.72 -9.76 -4.47
C ALA A 15 12.20 -9.50 -3.03
N LEU A 16 11.51 -10.05 -2.02
CA LEU A 16 11.65 -9.66 -0.62
C LEU A 16 12.17 -10.79 0.29
N GLY A 17 12.37 -12.01 -0.22
CA GLY A 17 12.72 -13.19 0.55
C GLY A 17 11.52 -13.90 1.17
N GLU A 18 11.75 -14.80 2.12
CA GLU A 18 10.65 -15.52 2.78
C GLU A 18 9.97 -14.66 3.85
N PRO A 19 8.63 -14.64 3.92
CA PRO A 19 7.94 -13.88 4.95
C PRO A 19 8.16 -14.53 6.31
N ASP A 20 8.51 -13.72 7.31
CA ASP A 20 8.77 -14.19 8.67
C ASP A 20 7.49 -14.24 9.52
N ALA A 21 6.45 -13.51 9.12
CA ALA A 21 5.13 -13.54 9.72
C ALA A 21 4.03 -13.30 8.68
N ARG A 22 2.82 -13.76 9.01
CA ARG A 22 1.60 -13.44 8.27
C ARG A 22 0.42 -13.24 9.20
N ALA A 23 -0.44 -12.30 8.84
CA ALA A 23 -1.74 -12.12 9.46
C ALA A 23 -2.82 -12.03 8.39
N ALA A 24 -4.06 -12.32 8.76
CA ALA A 24 -5.19 -12.23 7.86
C ALA A 24 -6.37 -11.56 8.50
N VAL A 25 -7.09 -10.78 7.69
CA VAL A 25 -8.33 -10.11 8.07
C VAL A 25 -9.38 -10.45 7.03
N THR A 26 -10.54 -10.91 7.51
CA THR A 26 -11.71 -11.14 6.68
C THR A 26 -12.72 -10.04 6.98
N PHE A 27 -13.13 -9.29 5.96
CA PHE A 27 -14.21 -8.33 6.08
C PHE A 27 -15.53 -8.98 5.64
N LEU A 28 -16.63 -8.51 6.21
CA LEU A 28 -17.94 -9.05 5.88
C LEU A 28 -18.27 -8.71 4.43
N GLY A 29 -18.48 -9.73 3.60
CA GLY A 29 -18.83 -9.55 2.18
C GLY A 29 -17.63 -9.37 1.24
N THR A 30 -16.39 -9.43 1.74
CA THR A 30 -15.18 -9.42 0.89
C THR A 30 -14.39 -10.71 1.00
N GLU A 31 -13.43 -10.87 0.10
CA GLU A 31 -12.42 -11.91 0.25
C GLU A 31 -11.46 -11.58 1.41
N ARG A 32 -10.76 -12.62 1.87
CA ARG A 32 -9.74 -12.51 2.93
C ARG A 32 -8.53 -11.74 2.39
N ILE A 33 -8.08 -10.73 3.13
CA ILE A 33 -6.81 -10.05 2.87
C ILE A 33 -5.77 -10.57 3.86
N GLU A 34 -4.63 -11.05 3.35
CA GLU A 34 -3.46 -11.33 4.15
C GLU A 34 -2.48 -10.16 4.12
N VAL A 35 -1.68 -10.02 5.17
CA VAL A 35 -0.52 -9.13 5.21
C VAL A 35 0.68 -9.95 5.62
N LEU A 36 1.66 -10.01 4.72
CA LEU A 36 2.92 -10.71 4.86
C LEU A 36 3.98 -9.74 5.39
N ARG A 37 4.78 -10.17 6.37
CA ARG A 37 5.91 -9.40 6.88
C ARG A 37 7.22 -10.01 6.38
N PHE A 38 8.13 -9.16 5.92
CA PHE A 38 9.47 -9.51 5.47
C PHE A 38 10.48 -8.67 6.23
N VAL A 39 11.53 -9.30 6.76
CA VAL A 39 12.59 -8.62 7.49
C VAL A 39 13.87 -8.66 6.66
N ASP A 40 14.46 -7.50 6.42
CA ASP A 40 15.66 -7.31 5.60
C ASP A 40 16.58 -6.29 6.28
N GLY A 41 17.54 -6.80 7.06
CA GLY A 41 18.46 -5.96 7.83
C GLY A 41 17.73 -5.04 8.80
N ASP A 42 17.84 -3.73 8.55
CA ASP A 42 17.24 -2.66 9.35
C ASP A 42 15.88 -2.19 8.80
N VAL A 43 15.29 -2.90 7.83
CA VAL A 43 13.98 -2.60 7.24
C VAL A 43 13.02 -3.77 7.46
N VAL A 44 11.80 -3.45 7.87
CA VAL A 44 10.65 -4.36 7.85
C VAL A 44 9.71 -3.92 6.73
N ARG A 45 9.25 -4.88 5.94
CA ARG A 45 8.28 -4.65 4.87
C ARG A 45 7.01 -5.42 5.14
N TYR A 46 5.88 -4.76 4.93
CA TYR A 46 4.55 -5.36 5.02
C TYR A 46 3.91 -5.28 3.64
N ALA A 47 3.55 -6.43 3.07
CA ALA A 47 2.89 -6.49 1.77
C ALA A 47 1.52 -7.14 1.90
N THR A 48 0.51 -6.58 1.25
CA THR A 48 -0.81 -7.19 1.20
C THR A 48 -0.82 -8.35 0.21
N LEU A 49 -1.69 -9.32 0.45
CA LEU A 49 -1.99 -10.43 -0.45
C LEU A 49 -3.50 -10.66 -0.42
N GLY A 50 -4.19 -10.26 -1.49
CA GLY A 50 -5.62 -10.43 -1.64
C GLY A 50 -6.32 -9.26 -2.33
N MET A 51 -5.72 -8.05 -2.34
CA MET A 51 -6.32 -6.89 -3.00
C MET A 51 -6.41 -7.11 -4.52
N SER A 52 -5.41 -7.78 -5.09
CA SER A 52 -5.33 -8.12 -6.51
C SER A 52 -6.25 -9.24 -6.96
N ALA A 53 -6.92 -9.94 -6.02
CA ALA A 53 -7.83 -11.05 -6.31
C ALA A 53 -8.93 -10.60 -7.29
N GLN A 54 -9.51 -9.44 -7.03
CA GLN A 54 -10.54 -8.80 -7.86
C GLN A 54 -9.98 -7.54 -8.50
N PRO A 55 -10.37 -7.20 -9.75
CA PRO A 55 -10.00 -5.93 -10.31
C PRO A 55 -10.74 -4.80 -9.58
N MET A 56 -10.11 -3.64 -9.47
CA MET A 56 -10.75 -2.44 -8.94
C MET A 56 -11.81 -1.98 -9.94
N ALA A 57 -13.05 -1.85 -9.47
CA ALA A 57 -14.17 -1.47 -10.33
C ALA A 57 -14.09 0.01 -10.74
N ASP A 58 -14.40 0.29 -12.00
CA ASP A 58 -14.63 1.65 -12.47
C ASP A 58 -15.87 2.24 -11.77
N PRO A 59 -15.74 3.29 -10.95
CA PRO A 59 -16.87 3.88 -10.23
C PRO A 59 -17.90 4.53 -11.15
N THR A 60 -17.58 4.75 -12.43
CA THR A 60 -18.49 5.31 -13.44
C THR A 60 -19.23 4.24 -14.24
N ALA A 61 -18.82 2.98 -14.15
CA ALA A 61 -19.44 1.88 -14.86
C ALA A 61 -20.76 1.43 -14.20
N ALA A 62 -21.75 1.06 -15.03
CA ALA A 62 -23.04 0.58 -14.54
C ALA A 62 -22.96 -0.80 -13.86
N LEU A 63 -21.94 -1.60 -14.19
CA LEU A 63 -21.66 -2.89 -13.59
C LEU A 63 -20.14 -3.09 -13.51
N ALA A 64 -19.65 -3.64 -12.39
CA ALA A 64 -18.26 -4.03 -12.25
C ALA A 64 -17.91 -5.16 -13.23
N ASP A 65 -16.82 -4.99 -13.98
CA ASP A 65 -16.26 -6.04 -14.82
C ASP A 65 -15.42 -6.98 -13.92
N PRO A 66 -15.71 -8.29 -13.88
CA PRO A 66 -14.98 -9.22 -12.99
C PRO A 66 -13.57 -9.57 -13.50
N VAL A 67 -13.21 -9.14 -14.71
CA VAL A 67 -11.92 -9.47 -15.35
C VAL A 67 -11.07 -8.22 -15.54
N LYS A 68 -11.65 -7.17 -16.12
CA LYS A 68 -10.96 -5.91 -16.47
C LYS A 68 -10.91 -4.94 -15.30
N GLY A 69 -9.87 -4.12 -15.29
CA GLY A 69 -9.65 -3.08 -14.29
C GLY A 69 -8.32 -3.26 -13.57
N PRO A 70 -7.83 -2.19 -12.92
CA PRO A 70 -6.54 -2.20 -12.23
C PRO A 70 -6.50 -3.26 -11.13
N ARG A 71 -5.33 -3.87 -10.94
CA ARG A 71 -5.06 -4.78 -9.83
C ARG A 71 -3.80 -4.32 -9.12
N ALA A 72 -3.81 -4.40 -7.80
CA ALA A 72 -2.61 -4.06 -7.04
C ALA A 72 -2.50 -4.83 -5.73
N GLU A 73 -1.30 -4.83 -5.17
CA GLU A 73 -1.04 -5.03 -3.76
C GLU A 73 -0.29 -3.81 -3.19
N LEU A 74 -0.46 -3.57 -1.89
CA LEU A 74 0.16 -2.47 -1.18
C LEU A 74 1.44 -2.94 -0.48
N VAL A 75 2.49 -2.13 -0.52
CA VAL A 75 3.77 -2.43 0.14
C VAL A 75 4.20 -1.27 1.02
N LEU A 76 4.26 -1.49 2.32
CA LEU A 76 4.81 -0.53 3.29
C LEU A 76 6.21 -0.97 3.71
N SER A 77 7.19 -0.04 3.68
CA SER A 77 8.55 -0.26 4.19
C SER A 77 8.83 0.69 5.35
N VAL A 78 9.32 0.17 6.47
CA VAL A 78 9.66 0.95 7.67
C VAL A 78 10.98 0.48 8.28
N ARG A 79 11.71 1.38 8.95
CA ARG A 79 12.91 1.01 9.70
C ARG A 79 12.54 0.17 10.92
N ALA A 80 13.27 -0.93 11.10
CA ALA A 80 13.10 -1.85 12.20
C ALA A 80 13.56 -1.24 13.54
N GLY A 81 12.94 -1.68 14.64
CA GLY A 81 13.44 -1.42 16.00
C GLY A 81 13.20 0.00 16.56
N LEU A 82 12.57 0.89 15.79
CA LEU A 82 12.27 2.26 16.24
C LEU A 82 10.85 2.42 16.80
N ALA A 83 9.89 1.60 16.38
CA ALA A 83 8.51 1.60 16.87
C ALA A 83 7.88 0.20 16.77
N ASP A 84 6.77 -0.04 17.49
CA ASP A 84 5.96 -1.28 17.35
C ASP A 84 5.08 -1.19 16.08
N THR A 85 5.72 -1.35 14.92
CA THR A 85 5.06 -1.25 13.62
C THR A 85 4.23 -2.48 13.28
N ASP A 86 4.33 -3.59 14.03
CA ASP A 86 3.59 -4.83 13.76
C ASP A 86 2.07 -4.66 13.89
N LYS A 87 1.60 -3.59 14.54
CA LYS A 87 0.16 -3.27 14.60
C LYS A 87 -0.40 -2.71 13.30
N VAL A 88 0.45 -2.39 12.32
CA VAL A 88 0.04 -1.88 11.00
C VAL A 88 -0.72 -2.91 10.17
N LEU A 89 -0.61 -4.21 10.50
CA LEU A 89 -1.22 -5.32 9.76
C LEU A 89 -2.73 -5.13 9.53
N ARG A 90 -3.47 -4.70 10.56
CA ARG A 90 -4.92 -4.47 10.43
C ARG A 90 -5.22 -3.25 9.56
N GLY A 91 -4.47 -2.16 9.75
CA GLY A 91 -4.61 -0.95 8.95
C GLY A 91 -4.34 -1.23 7.46
N LEU A 92 -3.27 -1.93 7.13
CA LEU A 92 -2.98 -2.31 5.73
C LEU A 92 -4.06 -3.18 5.12
N ALA A 93 -4.62 -4.13 5.87
CA ALA A 93 -5.73 -4.93 5.38
C ALA A 93 -6.99 -4.07 5.11
N VAL A 94 -7.25 -3.06 5.94
CA VAL A 94 -8.34 -2.09 5.70
C VAL A 94 -8.08 -1.30 4.42
N LEU A 95 -6.88 -0.77 4.24
CA LEU A 95 -6.51 -0.03 3.03
C LEU A 95 -6.61 -0.89 1.77
N ALA A 96 -6.19 -2.16 1.82
CA ALA A 96 -6.30 -3.10 0.71
C ALA A 96 -7.75 -3.53 0.40
N ALA A 97 -8.65 -3.44 1.38
CA ALA A 97 -10.08 -3.72 1.17
C ALA A 97 -10.84 -2.51 0.59
N SER A 98 -10.27 -1.30 0.62
CA SER A 98 -10.97 -0.08 0.21
C SER A 98 -11.49 -0.08 -1.22
N PRO A 99 -10.87 -0.70 -2.24
CA PRO A 99 -11.48 -0.80 -3.56
C PRO A 99 -12.83 -1.53 -3.55
N GLN A 100 -12.94 -2.60 -2.75
CA GLN A 100 -14.17 -3.41 -2.67
C GLN A 100 -15.23 -2.78 -1.76
N VAL A 101 -14.80 -2.07 -0.71
CA VAL A 101 -15.70 -1.49 0.30
C VAL A 101 -16.15 -0.08 -0.07
N GLU A 102 -15.25 0.72 -0.63
CA GLU A 102 -15.47 2.15 -0.92
C GLU A 102 -15.57 2.45 -2.43
N GLY A 103 -15.34 1.45 -3.30
CA GLY A 103 -15.37 1.65 -4.76
C GLY A 103 -14.21 2.51 -5.28
N LEU A 104 -13.07 2.46 -4.59
CA LEU A 104 -11.90 3.28 -4.90
C LEU A 104 -10.96 2.61 -5.91
N ILE A 105 -10.53 3.35 -6.93
CA ILE A 105 -9.35 2.99 -7.73
C ILE A 105 -8.11 3.53 -7.03
N VAL A 106 -7.24 2.63 -6.58
CA VAL A 106 -5.96 2.97 -5.95
C VAL A 106 -4.88 3.08 -7.03
N ALA A 107 -4.33 4.28 -7.18
CA ALA A 107 -3.32 4.61 -8.18
C ALA A 107 -2.25 5.54 -7.61
N PRO A 108 -1.05 5.62 -8.24
CA PRO A 108 -0.01 6.56 -7.83
C PRO A 108 -0.52 8.00 -7.68
N GLY A 109 -0.05 8.68 -6.64
CA GLY A 109 -0.49 10.02 -6.25
C GLY A 109 -1.80 10.05 -5.44
N ALA A 110 -2.53 8.94 -5.33
CA ALA A 110 -3.69 8.84 -4.44
C ALA A 110 -3.27 8.90 -2.96
N SER A 111 -4.21 9.30 -2.12
CA SER A 111 -4.05 9.25 -0.67
C SER A 111 -5.02 8.21 -0.10
N LEU A 112 -4.52 7.33 0.75
CA LEU A 112 -5.36 6.43 1.53
C LEU A 112 -5.26 6.85 3.00
N ASP A 113 -6.39 6.96 3.69
CA ASP A 113 -6.47 7.46 5.05
C ASP A 113 -7.16 6.41 5.93
N LEU A 114 -6.56 6.09 7.09
CA LEU A 114 -7.17 5.20 8.07
C LEU A 114 -8.09 5.94 9.05
N GLY A 115 -7.97 7.26 9.15
CA GLY A 115 -8.62 8.08 10.18
C GLY A 115 -8.01 7.91 11.58
N GLU A 116 -7.06 7.00 11.75
CA GLU A 116 -6.33 6.71 12.97
C GLU A 116 -4.84 6.46 12.66
N PRO A 117 -3.93 6.52 13.66
CA PRO A 117 -2.52 6.24 13.45
C PRO A 117 -2.27 4.87 12.81
N LEU A 118 -1.34 4.78 11.86
CA LEU A 118 -0.98 3.52 11.17
C LEU A 118 -0.55 2.41 12.14
N TRP A 119 0.08 2.79 13.26
CA TRP A 119 0.41 1.95 14.41
C TRP A 119 0.38 2.81 15.68
N PRO A 120 0.37 2.23 16.89
CA PRO A 120 0.38 3.00 18.13
C PRO A 120 1.54 3.99 18.20
N GLY A 121 1.21 5.27 18.38
CA GLY A 121 2.19 6.36 18.44
C GLY A 121 2.72 6.85 17.09
N ALA A 122 2.27 6.29 15.97
CA ALA A 122 2.65 6.79 14.64
C ALA A 122 2.19 8.25 14.46
N PRO A 123 3.04 9.15 13.94
CA PRO A 123 2.62 10.49 13.53
C PRO A 123 1.85 10.48 12.19
N PHE A 124 1.64 9.30 11.60
CA PHE A 124 1.01 9.10 10.30
C PHE A 124 -0.36 8.44 10.48
N SER A 125 -1.39 9.00 9.85
CA SER A 125 -2.73 8.38 9.74
C SER A 125 -3.11 8.05 8.29
N SER A 126 -2.31 8.52 7.33
CA SER A 126 -2.55 8.36 5.91
C SER A 126 -1.25 8.02 5.18
N VAL A 127 -1.38 7.56 3.95
CA VAL A 127 -0.27 7.20 3.07
C VAL A 127 -0.47 7.85 1.70
N LEU A 128 0.63 8.25 1.08
CA LEU A 128 0.67 8.54 -0.35
C LEU A 128 1.00 7.24 -1.09
N VAL A 129 0.22 6.94 -2.12
CA VAL A 129 0.49 5.81 -3.02
C VAL A 129 1.56 6.24 -4.02
N ALA A 130 2.67 5.53 -4.08
CA ALA A 130 3.76 5.79 -5.01
C ALA A 130 3.66 4.93 -6.28
N GLU A 131 4.50 5.24 -7.26
CA GLU A 131 4.66 4.46 -8.49
C GLU A 131 5.13 3.02 -8.21
N SER A 132 4.63 2.06 -8.99
CA SER A 132 5.00 0.65 -8.89
C SER A 132 6.29 0.30 -9.66
N GLY A 133 6.67 -0.98 -9.68
CA GLY A 133 7.76 -1.49 -10.50
C GLY A 133 9.18 -1.25 -9.98
N GLY A 134 9.34 -0.50 -8.88
CA GLY A 134 10.65 -0.24 -8.27
C GLY A 134 11.14 -1.37 -7.36
N LEU A 135 10.53 -1.52 -6.19
CA LEU A 135 10.94 -2.51 -5.19
C LEU A 135 10.49 -3.93 -5.54
N VAL A 136 9.29 -4.05 -6.11
CA VAL A 136 8.72 -5.30 -6.59
C VAL A 136 8.23 -5.02 -8.00
N GLU A 137 8.74 -5.80 -8.95
CA GLU A 137 8.30 -5.71 -10.35
C GLU A 137 6.85 -6.15 -10.49
N ASP A 138 6.14 -5.49 -11.40
CA ASP A 138 4.74 -5.80 -11.70
C ASP A 138 4.60 -7.15 -12.42
N ILE A 139 3.43 -7.76 -12.29
CA ILE A 139 3.11 -9.03 -12.97
C ILE A 139 2.22 -8.72 -14.16
N GLU A 140 2.76 -8.89 -15.36
CA GLU A 140 1.97 -8.88 -16.60
C GLU A 140 1.04 -10.10 -16.62
N LEU A 141 -0.22 -9.86 -17.01
CA LEU A 141 -1.26 -10.88 -17.13
C LEU A 141 -1.73 -10.95 -18.59
N ASP A 142 -2.28 -12.09 -18.98
CA ASP A 142 -2.84 -12.26 -20.32
C ASP A 142 -4.06 -11.34 -20.52
N GLU A 143 -4.13 -10.74 -21.72
CA GLU A 143 -5.28 -9.91 -22.09
C GLU A 143 -6.60 -10.71 -21.94
N PRO A 144 -7.67 -10.10 -21.39
CA PRO A 144 -7.84 -8.67 -21.16
C PRO A 144 -7.55 -8.21 -19.73
N MET A 145 -6.86 -8.99 -18.91
CA MET A 145 -6.52 -8.60 -17.53
C MET A 145 -5.42 -7.54 -17.53
N GLU A 146 -5.58 -6.51 -16.69
CA GLU A 146 -4.50 -5.56 -16.44
C GLU A 146 -3.44 -6.15 -15.50
N PRO A 147 -2.19 -5.68 -15.55
CA PRO A 147 -1.11 -6.18 -14.70
C PRO A 147 -1.41 -6.02 -13.21
N VAL A 148 -0.83 -6.89 -12.38
CA VAL A 148 -0.81 -6.68 -10.93
C VAL A 148 0.33 -5.74 -10.59
N ARG A 149 -0.01 -4.57 -10.06
CA ARG A 149 0.94 -3.55 -9.61
C ARG A 149 1.30 -3.73 -8.14
N PHE A 150 2.56 -3.52 -7.77
CA PHE A 150 2.96 -3.45 -6.35
C PHE A 150 3.20 -2.00 -5.95
N LEU A 151 2.23 -1.41 -5.25
CA LEU A 151 2.19 0.01 -4.95
C LEU A 151 2.85 0.32 -3.60
N PRO A 152 3.99 1.03 -3.58
CA PRO A 152 4.60 1.44 -2.33
C PRO A 152 3.74 2.48 -1.61
N LEU A 153 3.61 2.34 -0.30
CA LEU A 153 2.92 3.29 0.57
C LEU A 153 3.93 4.16 1.31
N LEU A 154 3.78 5.47 1.18
CA LEU A 154 4.62 6.48 1.81
C LEU A 154 3.83 7.14 2.96
N PRO A 155 4.11 6.81 4.24
CA PRO A 155 3.39 7.40 5.37
C PRO A 155 3.43 8.92 5.35
N MET A 156 2.29 9.56 5.57
CA MET A 156 2.14 11.02 5.64
C MET A 156 1.66 11.45 7.01
N THR A 157 2.31 12.48 7.54
CA THR A 157 1.77 13.24 8.67
C THR A 157 0.51 14.01 8.25
N HIS A 158 -0.28 14.46 9.21
CA HIS A 158 -1.48 15.26 8.93
C HIS A 158 -1.18 16.51 8.08
N ASN A 159 -0.08 17.22 8.40
CA ASN A 159 0.32 18.43 7.70
C ASN A 159 0.73 18.14 6.24
N GLU A 160 1.42 17.03 5.99
CA GLU A 160 1.80 16.61 4.64
C GLU A 160 0.58 16.19 3.82
N ALA A 161 -0.36 15.48 4.43
CA ALA A 161 -1.63 15.14 3.78
C ALA A 161 -2.43 16.41 3.42
N ALA A 162 -2.47 17.40 4.32
CA ALA A 162 -3.09 18.70 4.06
C ALA A 162 -2.38 19.46 2.93
N TRP A 163 -1.05 19.50 2.95
CA TRP A 163 -0.23 20.10 1.90
C TRP A 163 -0.50 19.45 0.54
N LYS A 164 -0.46 18.12 0.47
CA LYS A 164 -0.73 17.35 -0.76
C LYS A 164 -2.09 17.66 -1.35
N ARG A 165 -3.13 17.87 -0.53
CA ARG A 165 -4.46 18.25 -1.03
C ARG A 165 -4.47 19.60 -1.75
N VAL A 166 -3.61 20.53 -1.33
CA VAL A 166 -3.53 21.88 -1.91
C VAL A 166 -2.54 21.96 -3.06
N ARG A 167 -1.41 21.27 -2.95
CA ARG A 167 -0.23 21.41 -3.82
C ARG A 167 0.01 20.21 -4.74
N GLY A 168 -0.65 19.09 -4.48
CA GLY A 168 -0.51 17.85 -5.25
C GLY A 168 0.57 16.91 -4.70
N ALA A 169 0.52 15.67 -5.18
CA ALA A 169 1.42 14.60 -4.74
C ALA A 169 2.86 14.80 -5.23
N GLN A 170 3.03 15.35 -6.45
CA GLN A 170 4.34 15.58 -7.03
C GLN A 170 5.15 16.59 -6.22
N GLU A 171 4.56 17.75 -5.90
CA GLU A 171 5.25 18.79 -5.12
C GLU A 171 5.63 18.30 -3.71
N LEU A 172 4.79 17.47 -3.08
CA LEU A 172 5.13 16.84 -1.79
C LEU A 172 6.33 15.88 -1.93
N GLN A 173 6.36 15.04 -2.97
CA GLN A 173 7.47 14.13 -3.22
C GLN A 173 8.77 14.87 -3.52
N GLU A 174 8.73 15.93 -4.33
CA GLU A 174 9.89 16.78 -4.59
C GLU A 174 10.41 17.42 -3.30
N ARG A 175 9.52 17.81 -2.39
CA ARG A 175 9.89 18.38 -1.09
C ARG A 175 10.51 17.35 -0.15
N TRP A 176 10.00 16.12 -0.10
CA TRP A 176 10.67 15.03 0.62
C TRP A 176 12.06 14.74 0.06
N LEU A 177 12.19 14.70 -1.26
CA LEU A 177 13.46 14.45 -1.93
C LEU A 177 14.48 15.56 -1.63
N SER A 178 14.09 16.83 -1.72
CA SER A 178 14.99 17.97 -1.49
C SER A 178 15.49 18.06 -0.05
N HIS A 179 14.70 17.58 0.92
CA HIS A 179 15.08 17.54 2.34
C HIS A 179 15.75 16.22 2.75
N GLY A 180 15.89 15.25 1.84
CA GLY A 180 16.39 13.92 2.17
C GLY A 180 15.53 13.22 3.22
N THR A 181 14.21 13.45 3.22
CA THR A 181 13.30 12.89 4.21
C THR A 181 13.28 11.37 4.11
N ASP A 182 13.66 10.69 5.19
CA ASP A 182 13.58 9.24 5.25
C ASP A 182 12.15 8.78 5.54
N LEU A 183 11.40 8.52 4.46
CA LEU A 183 10.00 8.09 4.53
C LEU A 183 9.78 6.73 5.23
N ARG A 184 10.86 5.98 5.52
CA ARG A 184 10.79 4.71 6.24
C ARG A 184 11.00 4.88 7.75
N ASP A 185 11.46 6.04 8.22
CA ASP A 185 11.60 6.29 9.65
C ASP A 185 10.21 6.36 10.31
N PRO A 186 9.84 5.40 11.18
CA PRO A 186 8.50 5.34 11.75
C PRO A 186 8.25 6.45 12.80
N LEU A 187 9.28 7.23 13.15
CA LEU A 187 9.21 8.32 14.12
C LEU A 187 9.46 9.70 13.49
N ARG A 188 9.63 9.80 12.16
CA ARG A 188 9.96 11.09 11.52
C ARG A 188 8.88 12.14 11.78
N ALA A 189 9.33 13.39 11.91
CA ALA A 189 8.45 14.54 11.84
C ALA A 189 7.98 14.81 10.41
N SER A 190 7.03 15.74 10.25
CA SER A 190 6.71 16.32 8.95
C SER A 190 7.97 16.90 8.32
N VAL A 191 8.10 16.78 7.00
CA VAL A 191 9.05 17.64 6.26
C VAL A 191 8.71 19.11 6.50
N ALA A 192 9.70 20.00 6.44
CA ALA A 192 9.44 21.43 6.45
C ALA A 192 8.50 21.77 5.27
N LEU A 193 7.44 22.54 5.53
CA LEU A 193 6.38 22.90 4.55
C LEU A 193 6.27 24.41 4.32
N ASP A 194 7.16 25.21 4.89
CA ASP A 194 7.22 26.67 4.71
C ASP A 194 7.91 27.09 3.41
#